data_AF-A0A7X5ULY7-F1
#
_entry.id   AF-A0A7X5ULY7-F1
#
_cell.length_a   1.000
_cell.length_b   1.000
_cell.length_c   1.000
_cell.angle_alpha   90.00
_cell.angle_beta   90.00
_cell.angle_gamma   90.00
#
_symmetry.space_group_name_H-M   'P 1'
#
loop_
_entity.id
_entity.type
_entity.pdbx_description
1 polymer ?
#
loop_
_entity_poly.entity_id
_entity_poly.type
_entity_poly.pdbx_seq_one_letter_code
_entity_poly.pdbx_strand_id
1 'polypeptide(L)' 'MWGWQFGDQSTVTVHVRRLREKIETDPANPSRVVTVWGVGYRYDPRRS' A
#
# COMPACT_ATOMS: atom_id res chain seq x y z
N MET A 1 -19.96 7.22 -5.94
CA MET A 1 -18.79 7.78 -5.23
C MET A 1 -18.40 6.80 -4.15
N TRP A 2 -17.30 6.06 -4.32
CA TRP A 2 -16.86 5.10 -3.30
C TRP A 2 -16.16 5.86 -2.18
N GLY A 3 -16.95 6.26 -1.18
CA GLY A 3 -16.48 6.81 0.08
C GLY A 3 -15.90 5.70 0.94
N TRP A 4 -14.60 5.45 0.81
CA TRP A 4 -13.88 4.69 1.81
C TRP A 4 -13.57 5.63 2.97
N GLN A 5 -14.43 5.57 3.98
CA GLN A 5 -14.10 5.96 5.35
C GLN A 5 -12.87 5.13 5.72
N PHE A 6 -11.69 5.74 5.72
CA PHE A 6 -10.47 5.11 6.23
C PHE A 6 -10.65 4.91 7.73
N GLY A 7 -11.32 3.82 8.10
CA GLY A 7 -11.39 3.32 9.45
C GLY A 7 -9.96 3.10 9.92
N ASP A 8 -9.52 4.03 10.76
CA ASP A 8 -8.22 4.06 11.41
C ASP A 8 -7.02 3.93 10.44
N GLN A 9 -6.51 5.07 9.95
CA GLN A 9 -5.31 5.14 9.11
C GLN A 9 -4.12 4.32 9.65
N SER A 10 -4.05 4.14 10.98
CA SER A 10 -3.05 3.31 11.65
C SER A 10 -3.17 1.84 11.24
N THR A 11 -4.40 1.30 11.20
CA THR A 11 -4.68 -0.09 10.83
C THR A 11 -4.36 -0.34 9.36
N VAL A 12 -4.72 0.59 8.46
CA VAL A 12 -4.40 0.47 7.02
C VAL A 12 -2.89 0.42 6.79
N THR A 13 -2.14 1.31 7.45
CA THR A 13 -0.68 1.37 7.31
C THR A 13 -0.02 0.07 7.78
N VAL A 14 -0.49 -0.52 8.88
CA VAL A 14 0.00 -1.82 9.37
C VAL A 14 -0.26 -2.93 8.37
N HIS A 15 -1.47 -2.98 7.80
CA HIS A 15 -1.81 -4.01 6.81
C HIS A 15 -1.02 -3.84 5.51
N VAL A 16 -0.82 -2.61 5.04
CA VAL A 16 0.02 -2.33 3.87
C VAL A 16 1.47 -2.74 4.11
N ARG A 17 2.01 -2.47 5.30
CA ARG A 17 3.37 -2.92 5.66
C ARG A 17 3.48 -4.44 5.61
N ARG A 18 2.57 -5.15 6.28
CA ARG A 18 2.53 -6.63 6.28
C ARG A 18 2.33 -7.21 4.88
N LEU A 19 1.61 -6.51 4.01
CA LEU A 19 1.44 -6.91 2.62
C LEU A 19 2.76 -6.77 1.86
N ARG A 20 3.44 -5.61 1.96
CA ARG A 20 4.74 -5.37 1.31
C ARG A 20 5.79 -6.39 1.75
N GLU A 21 5.84 -6.70 3.03
CA GLU A 21 6.73 -7.75 3.58
C GLU A 21 6.54 -9.13 2.93
N LYS A 22 5.35 -9.43 2.38
CA LYS A 22 5.03 -10.72 1.75
C LYS A 22 5.23 -10.73 0.24
N ILE A 23 5.08 -9.59 -0.44
CA ILE A 23 4.95 -9.56 -1.91
C ILE A 23 6.03 -8.73 -2.62
N GLU A 24 6.75 -7.88 -1.89
CA GLU A 24 7.86 -7.08 -2.42
C GLU A 24 9.18 -7.79 -2.17
N THR A 25 10.12 -7.63 -3.09
CA THR A 25 11.51 -8.08 -2.88
C THR A 25 12.22 -7.22 -1.85
N ASP A 26 11.98 -5.90 -1.88
CA ASP A 26 12.44 -4.95 -0.87
C ASP A 26 11.24 -4.12 -0.36
N PRO A 27 10.72 -4.42 0.84
CA PRO A 27 9.60 -3.69 1.43
C PRO A 27 9.88 -2.21 1.70
N ALA A 28 11.14 -1.80 1.81
CA ALA A 28 11.53 -0.40 2.00
C ALA A 28 11.47 0.39 0.68
N ASN A 29 11.66 -0.29 -0.45
CA ASN A 29 11.53 0.26 -1.80
C ASN A 29 10.41 -0.46 -2.59
N PRO A 30 9.14 -0.29 -2.18
CA PRO A 30 8.04 -1.07 -2.74
C PRO A 30 7.75 -0.69 -4.19
N SER A 31 7.68 -1.71 -5.04
CA SER A 31 7.44 -1.58 -6.48
C SER A 31 6.00 -1.91 -6.88
N ARG A 32 5.33 -2.76 -6.10
CA ARG A 32 3.97 -3.26 -6.36
C ARG A 32 2.93 -2.46 -5.58
N VAL A 33 3.18 -2.11 -4.32
CA VAL A 33 2.26 -1.29 -3.50
C VAL A 33 2.91 0.04 -3.18
N VAL A 34 2.67 1.07 -3.99
CA VAL A 34 3.33 2.38 -3.89
C VAL A 34 2.48 3.35 -3.06
N THR A 35 3.12 4.11 -2.17
CA THR A 35 2.46 5.21 -1.46
C THR A 35 2.32 6.41 -2.40
N VAL A 36 1.09 6.89 -2.58
CA VAL A 36 0.78 8.13 -3.29
C VAL A 36 0.40 9.16 -2.24
N TRP A 37 1.32 10.07 -1.95
CA TRP A 37 1.13 11.10 -0.92
C TRP A 37 -0.10 11.96 -1.20
N GLY A 38 -0.91 12.19 -0.16
CA GLY A 38 -2.17 12.92 -0.27
C GLY A 38 -3.34 12.14 -0.89
N VAL A 39 -3.12 10.88 -1.31
CA VAL A 39 -4.15 10.04 -1.95
C VAL A 39 -4.34 8.70 -1.23
N GLY A 40 -3.26 7.97 -0.99
CA GLY A 40 -3.31 6.63 -0.39
C GLY A 40 -2.26 5.68 -0.97
N TYR A 41 -2.67 4.46 -1.34
CA TYR A 41 -1.79 3.44 -1.90
C TYR A 41 -2.27 2.98 -3.28
N ARG A 42 -1.32 2.68 -4.18
CA ARG A 42 -1.60 2.18 -5.52
C ARG A 42 -0.94 0.83 -5.72
N TYR A 43 -1.69 -0.11 -6.28
CA TYR A 43 -1.17 -1.41 -6.67
C TYR A 43 -0.74 -1.41 -8.16
N ASP A 44 0.48 -1.86 -8.45
CA ASP A 44 1.05 -2.03 -9.78
C ASP A 44 1.59 -3.47 -9.96
N PRO A 45 0.84 -4.35 -10.64
CA PRO A 45 1.24 -5.74 -10.80
C PRO A 45 2.34 -5.97 -11.84
N ARG A 46 2.76 -4.95 -12.62
CA ARG A 46 3.48 -5.14 -13.89
C ARG A 46 4.96 -4.76 -13.90
N ARG A 47 5.56 -4.43 -12.77
CA ARG A 47 7.02 -4.25 -12.70
C ARG A 47 7.70 -5.62 -12.62
N SER A 48 7.90 -6.24 -13.79
CA SER A 48 8.84 -7.36 -14.00
C SER A 48 10.24 -6.82 -14.24
#